data_AF-A0A947CY82-F1
#
_entry.id   AF-A0A947CY82-F1
#
_cell.length_a   1.000
_cell.length_b   1.000
_cell.length_c   1.000
_cell.angle_alpha   90.00
_cell.angle_beta   90.00
_cell.angle_gamma   90.00
#
_symmetry.space_group_name_H-M   'P 1'
#
loop_
_entity.id
_entity.type
_entity.pdbx_description
1 polymer ?
#
loop_
_entity_poly.entity_id
_entity_poly.type
_entity_poly.pdbx_seq_one_letter_code
_entity_poly.pdbx_strand_id
1 'polypeptide(L)'
;IRYYAVLLPLAMVDELSIFVVPVNIVVCLAFNLISEAGRVLEDPFTMFWPALPLTNMSKTIEANLVDRLGDEEVPEIPGQDARGIMM
;
A
#
# COMPACT_ATOMS: atom_id res chain seq x y z
N ILE A 1 -12.61 -6.43 -10.96
CA ILE A 1 -13.63 -6.60 -9.89
C ILE A 1 -15.05 -6.22 -10.29
N ARG A 2 -15.28 -5.07 -10.95
CA ARG A 2 -16.64 -4.52 -11.16
C ARG A 2 -17.65 -5.49 -11.79
N TYR A 3 -17.28 -6.17 -12.87
CA TYR A 3 -18.18 -7.15 -13.53
C TYR A 3 -18.37 -8.43 -12.70
N TYR A 4 -17.29 -8.92 -12.08
CA TYR A 4 -17.32 -10.10 -11.23
C TYR A 4 -18.29 -9.93 -10.04
N ALA A 5 -18.30 -8.76 -9.40
CA ALA A 5 -19.16 -8.47 -8.25
C ALA A 5 -20.67 -8.51 -8.57
N VAL A 6 -21.04 -8.29 -9.84
CA VAL A 6 -22.43 -8.34 -10.32
C VAL A 6 -22.81 -9.76 -10.74
N LEU A 7 -21.88 -10.51 -11.35
CA LEU A 7 -22.14 -11.86 -11.84
C LEU A 7 -22.13 -12.92 -10.72
N LEU A 8 -21.27 -12.75 -9.71
CA LEU A 8 -21.13 -13.71 -8.60
C LEU A 8 -22.44 -14.02 -7.86
N PRO A 9 -23.25 -13.04 -7.42
CA PRO A 9 -24.49 -13.34 -6.70
C PRO A 9 -25.52 -14.06 -7.59
N LEU A 10 -25.54 -13.78 -8.90
CA LEU A 10 -26.42 -14.48 -9.84
C LEU A 10 -26.05 -15.96 -9.99
N ALA A 11 -24.77 -16.30 -9.86
CA ALA A 11 -24.29 -17.67 -9.93
C ALA A 11 -24.61 -18.49 -8.66
N MET A 12 -24.77 -17.84 -7.50
CA MET A 12 -24.88 -18.51 -6.21
C MET A 12 -26.26 -18.40 -5.54
N VAL A 13 -27.19 -17.63 -6.12
CA VAL A 13 -28.49 -17.31 -5.49
C VAL A 13 -29.35 -18.55 -5.22
N ASP A 14 -29.31 -19.56 -6.10
CA ASP A 14 -30.12 -20.78 -5.96
C ASP A 14 -29.68 -21.64 -4.78
N GLU A 15 -28.36 -21.69 -4.52
CA GLU A 15 -27.76 -22.49 -3.45
C GLU A 15 -27.81 -21.77 -2.08
N LEU A 16 -27.60 -20.45 -2.08
CA LEU A 16 -27.43 -19.67 -0.85
C LEU A 16 -28.65 -18.85 -0.44
N SER A 17 -29.63 -18.65 -1.34
CA SER A 17 -30.80 -17.79 -1.10
C SER A 17 -30.38 -16.43 -0.51
N ILE A 18 -30.85 -16.06 0.69
CA ILE A 18 -30.54 -14.76 1.33
C ILE A 18 -29.07 -14.64 1.78
N PHE A 19 -28.37 -15.75 2.03
CA PHE A 19 -26.97 -15.75 2.42
C PHE A 19 -26.02 -15.31 1.30
N VAL A 20 -26.52 -15.24 0.06
CA VAL A 20 -25.74 -14.75 -1.07
C VAL A 20 -25.26 -13.31 -0.85
N VAL A 21 -26.03 -12.49 -0.11
CA VAL A 21 -25.70 -11.08 0.14
C VAL A 21 -24.44 -10.94 0.99
N PRO A 22 -24.38 -11.46 2.24
CA PRO A 22 -23.17 -11.33 3.06
C PRO A 22 -21.96 -12.05 2.44
N VAL A 23 -22.17 -13.20 1.80
CA VAL A 23 -21.07 -13.95 1.14
C VAL A 23 -20.50 -13.16 -0.03
N ASN A 24 -21.35 -12.60 -0.89
CA ASN A 24 -20.91 -11.78 -2.01
C ASN A 24 -20.12 -10.55 -1.54
N ILE A 25 -20.55 -9.90 -0.44
CA ILE A 25 -19.83 -8.76 0.15
C ILE A 25 -18.42 -9.17 0.59
N VAL A 26 -18.30 -10.27 1.34
CA VAL A 26 -16.99 -10.74 1.84
C VAL A 26 -16.05 -11.10 0.70
N VAL A 27 -16.54 -11.84 -0.30
CA VAL A 27 -15.74 -12.22 -1.46
C VAL A 27 -15.32 -10.99 -2.25
N CYS A 28 -16.24 -10.10 -2.58
CA CYS A 28 -15.93 -8.88 -3.33
C CYS A 28 -14.95 -7.97 -2.57
N LEU A 29 -15.08 -7.89 -1.24
CA LEU A 29 -14.15 -7.14 -0.39
C LEU A 29 -12.73 -7.71 -0.48
N ALA A 30 -12.58 -9.03 -0.31
CA ALA A 30 -11.28 -9.69 -0.40
C ALA A 30 -10.61 -9.42 -1.76
N PHE A 31 -11.35 -9.61 -2.85
CA PHE A 31 -10.89 -9.33 -4.20
C PHE A 31 -10.54 -7.85 -4.44
N ASN A 32 -11.29 -6.93 -3.84
CA ASN A 32 -11.01 -5.49 -3.94
C ASN A 32 -9.73 -5.11 -3.19
N LEU A 33 -9.54 -5.63 -1.96
CA LEU A 33 -8.33 -5.41 -1.18
C LEU A 33 -7.08 -5.93 -1.88
N ILE A 34 -7.16 -7.11 -2.51
CA ILE A 34 -6.05 -7.65 -3.32
C ILE A 34 -5.74 -6.71 -4.49
N SER A 35 -6.78 -6.26 -5.20
CA SER A 35 -6.62 -5.32 -6.32
C SER A 35 -5.99 -3.99 -5.90
N GLU A 36 -6.39 -3.48 -4.73
CA GLU A 36 -5.89 -2.21 -4.21
C GLU A 36 -4.45 -2.33 -3.72
N ALA A 37 -4.09 -3.44 -3.05
CA ALA A 37 -2.72 -3.74 -2.69
C ALA A 37 -1.81 -3.80 -3.94
N GLY A 38 -2.28 -4.47 -5.00
CA GLY A 38 -1.57 -4.49 -6.29
C GLY A 38 -1.36 -3.09 -6.86
N ARG A 39 -2.42 -2.26 -6.89
CA ARG A 39 -2.36 -0.88 -7.38
C ARG A 39 -1.36 -0.02 -6.62
N VAL A 40 -1.29 -0.16 -5.29
CA VAL A 40 -0.33 0.57 -4.44
C VAL A 40 1.10 0.12 -4.72
N LEU A 41 1.32 -1.17 -4.94
CA LEU A 41 2.64 -1.73 -5.24
C LEU A 41 3.13 -1.43 -6.66
N GLU A 42 2.22 -1.19 -7.61
CA GLU A 42 2.56 -0.82 -8.99
C GLU A 42 3.23 0.56 -9.10
N ASP A 43 2.90 1.51 -8.22
CA ASP A 43 3.50 2.85 -8.20
C ASP A 43 4.07 3.21 -6.82
N PRO A 44 5.25 2.66 -6.47
CA PRO A 44 5.86 2.82 -5.15
C PRO A 44 6.59 4.15 -4.98
N PHE A 45 6.69 4.98 -6.02
CA PHE A 45 7.44 6.25 -6.02
C PHE A 45 6.53 7.47 -5.91
N THR A 46 5.34 7.28 -5.33
CA THR A 46 4.38 8.35 -5.06
C THR A 46 4.60 8.98 -3.69
N MET A 47 3.88 10.07 -3.42
CA MET A 47 3.81 10.69 -2.09
C MET A 47 2.74 10.06 -1.18
N PHE A 48 2.23 8.87 -1.54
CA PHE A 48 1.22 8.17 -0.76
C PHE A 48 1.89 7.45 0.42
N TRP A 49 1.23 7.39 1.57
CA TRP A 49 1.84 6.89 2.81
C TRP A 49 2.39 5.44 2.81
N PRO A 50 1.92 4.47 2.01
CA PRO A 50 2.52 3.15 1.89
C PRO A 50 3.61 3.10 0.79
N ALA A 51 3.88 4.21 0.10
CA ALA A 51 4.95 4.31 -0.87
C ALA A 51 6.32 4.31 -0.19
N LEU A 52 7.38 4.22 -0.99
CA LEU A 52 8.74 4.23 -0.46
C LEU A 52 9.07 5.61 0.11
N PRO A 53 9.74 5.69 1.28
CA PRO A 53 10.15 6.95 1.89
C PRO A 53 11.38 7.51 1.17
N LEU A 54 11.18 8.04 -0.03
CA LEU A 54 12.25 8.49 -0.91
C LEU A 54 13.10 9.59 -0.26
N THR A 55 12.49 10.50 0.50
CA THR A 55 13.23 11.55 1.22
C THR A 55 14.22 10.94 2.22
N ASN A 56 13.75 10.01 3.05
CA ASN A 56 14.61 9.33 4.03
C ASN A 56 15.70 8.51 3.34
N MET A 57 15.39 7.81 2.25
CA MET A 57 16.38 7.06 1.48
C MET A 57 17.45 7.98 0.89
N SER A 58 17.06 9.11 0.28
CA SER A 58 17.99 10.09 -0.26
C SER A 58 18.88 10.70 0.83
N LYS A 59 18.30 11.08 1.98
CA LYS A 59 19.07 11.61 3.12
C LYS A 59 20.02 10.58 3.72
N THR A 60 19.61 9.31 3.73
CA THR A 60 20.49 8.20 4.15
C THR A 60 21.66 8.03 3.18
N ILE A 61 21.42 8.11 1.86
CA ILE A 61 22.48 8.05 0.85
C ILE A 61 23.44 9.23 1.03
N GLU A 62 22.91 10.44 1.23
CA GLU A 62 23.70 11.66 1.48
C GLU A 62 24.61 11.49 2.70
N ALA A 63 24.06 11.05 3.84
CA ALA A 63 24.82 10.79 5.07
C ALA A 63 25.94 9.75 4.86
N ASN A 64 25.66 8.65 4.15
CA ASN A 64 26.66 7.62 3.84
C ASN A 64 27.80 8.15 2.94
N LEU A 65 27.53 9.13 2.07
CA LEU A 65 28.56 9.73 1.21
C LEU A 65 29.46 10.68 2.02
N VAL A 66 28.87 11.51 2.88
CA VAL A 66 29.59 12.42 3.78
C VAL A 66 30.52 11.64 4.71
N ASP A 67 30.01 10.57 5.34
CA ASP A 67 30.79 9.69 6.21
C ASP A 67 32.00 9.08 5.48
N ARG A 68 31.82 8.64 4.23
CA ARG A 68 32.90 8.09 3.41
C ARG A 68 33.96 9.12 3.00
N LEU A 69 33.58 10.39 2.89
CA LEU A 69 34.50 11.49 2.59
C LEU A 69 35.23 11.99 3.83
N GLY A 70 34.78 11.59 5.03
CA GLY A 70 35.37 12.01 6.31
C GLY A 70 34.98 13.42 6.73
N ASP A 71 33.88 13.96 6.19
CA ASP A 71 33.35 15.27 6.60
C ASP A 71 32.63 15.16 7.95
N GLU A 72 32.76 16.19 8.80
CA GLU A 72 32.19 16.20 10.16
C GLU A 72 30.68 16.48 10.18
N GLU A 73 30.13 17.09 9.12
CA GLU A 73 28.76 17.59 9.08
C GLU A 73 27.81 16.59 8.39
N VAL A 74 27.38 15.58 9.15
CA VAL A 74 26.44 14.56 8.66
C VAL A 74 25.01 15.11 8.63
N PRO A 75 24.29 15.02 7.50
CA PRO A 75 22.91 15.47 7.41
C PRO A 75 21.98 14.66 8.31
N GLU A 76 21.05 15.36 8.98
CA GLU A 76 20.03 14.72 9.80
C GLU A 76 19.08 13.88 8.93
N ILE A 77 18.88 12.62 9.33
CA ILE A 77 17.92 11.73 8.69
C ILE A 77 16.56 11.97 9.35
N PRO A 78 15.51 12.34 8.59
CA PRO A 78 14.18 12.53 9.14
C PRO A 78 13.70 11.27 9.88
N GLY A 79 13.18 11.44 11.09
CA GLY A 79 12.57 10.36 11.86
C GLY A 79 11.18 9.99 11.33
N GLN A 80 10.56 9.01 11.99
CA GLN A 80 9.15 8.69 11.76
C GLN A 80 8.25 9.81 12.30
N ASP A 81 7.13 10.07 11.62
CA ASP A 81 6.08 10.96 12.14
C ASP A 81 5.35 10.32 13.34
N ALA A 82 4.42 11.05 13.96
CA ALA A 82 3.63 10.56 15.10
C ALA A 82 2.78 9.30 14.79
N ARG A 83 2.65 8.91 13.52
CA ARG A 83 1.90 7.74 13.03
C ARG A 83 2.84 6.61 12.60
N GLY A 84 4.16 6.76 12.77
CA GLY A 84 5.16 5.77 12.37
C GLY A 84 5.51 5.80 10.87
N ILE A 85 5.08 6.84 10.14
CA ILE A 85 5.27 6.94 8.69
C ILE A 85 6.56 7.72 8.41
N MET A 86 7.37 7.21 7.48
CA MET A 86 8.53 7.91 6.92
C MET A 86 8.10 8.53 5.58
N MET A 87 8.38 9.82 5.36
CA MET A 87 8.04 10.57 4.15
C MET A 87 9.22 11.39 3.67
#